data_AF-A0A4S8LM31-F1
#
_entry.id   AF-A0A4S8LM31-F1
#
_cell.length_a   1.000
_cell.length_b   1.000
_cell.length_c   1.000
_cell.angle_alpha   90.00
_cell.angle_beta   90.00
_cell.angle_gamma   90.00
#
_symmetry.space_group_name_H-M   'P 1'
#
loop_
_entity.id
_entity.type
_entity.pdbx_description
1 polymer ?
#
loop_
_entity_poly.entity_id
_entity_poly.type
_entity_poly.pdbx_seq_one_letter_code
_entity_poly.pdbx_strand_id
1 'polypeptide(L)'
;MQYRNALIGKHFKTLMQTMVFHVHDLVTPSEFKVIKAVGELGAIIWVPEIRNMDQYLNGLEIRIDNVLDAFAAVDPNKITCKIKLHMLTHLISDCRRYGPAIHNSTEIFECFNAVFRMCSILSNHQAPSRDIARKFASMDRLKHILSGGYWLYNGNWIQASLRVRQILKTDVVIQRHLGWVPPRNIRYGHVIPLSEKKTIYLPWEDTTASCVYTSAVKSNIWVNNKAVIAKSGDSCVTGTWVAIQHGNEFTIGRLCEILSPDIAIDGDPDFILTIERFILGVERHPDFDMPVLIRPQEGTSNRFLVVEPRDVLLSVSVQHDCRLAGCKPSGSRVVCQEWKDTSRQVAVIVHADDDNYIVNTHALHNATLLQDLLPCSLTSPTPLHQDRQKFHFYVAKDYRLTQEKKRKATTEKRQATLTANRQAKEARGIQMQDSNTNGERARKRRRSVSTTDLTEE
;
A
#
# COMPACT_ATOMS: atom_id res chain seq x y z
N MET A 1 -4.87 -22.02 14.15
CA MET A 1 -4.74 -20.68 13.53
C MET A 1 -3.37 -20.63 12.83
N GLN A 2 -3.30 -20.86 11.52
CA GLN A 2 -2.03 -21.08 10.77
C GLN A 2 -1.26 -19.79 10.39
N TYR A 3 -1.71 -18.60 10.82
CA TYR A 3 -1.24 -17.31 10.29
C TYR A 3 -0.94 -16.27 11.37
N ARG A 4 -0.35 -16.67 12.50
CA ARG A 4 0.17 -15.70 13.48
C ARG A 4 1.30 -14.91 12.79
N ASN A 5 1.19 -13.58 12.76
CA ASN A 5 2.14 -12.64 12.13
C ASN A 5 2.13 -12.55 10.58
N ALA A 6 1.08 -13.03 9.91
CA ALA A 6 0.95 -12.78 8.46
C ALA A 6 0.64 -11.31 8.16
N LEU A 7 1.13 -10.82 7.01
CA LEU A 7 0.75 -9.51 6.49
C LEU A 7 -0.75 -9.48 6.14
N ILE A 8 -1.42 -8.39 6.49
CA ILE A 8 -2.83 -8.15 6.17
C ILE A 8 -2.96 -7.13 5.04
N GLY A 9 -4.17 -6.96 4.50
CA GLY A 9 -4.45 -6.04 3.39
C GLY A 9 -3.89 -4.62 3.60
N LYS A 10 -4.01 -4.06 4.81
CA LYS A 10 -3.40 -2.76 5.16
C LYS A 10 -1.88 -2.74 4.95
N HIS A 11 -1.18 -3.80 5.34
CA HIS A 11 0.27 -3.88 5.19
C HIS A 11 0.66 -3.99 3.71
N PHE A 12 -0.05 -4.81 2.93
CA PHE A 12 0.19 -4.89 1.48
C PHE A 12 -0.06 -3.57 0.76
N LYS A 13 -1.15 -2.85 1.10
CA LYS A 13 -1.41 -1.50 0.58
C LYS A 13 -0.28 -0.52 0.92
N THR A 14 0.30 -0.64 2.11
CA THR A 14 1.43 0.22 2.53
C THR A 14 2.68 -0.12 1.73
N LEU A 15 3.06 -1.41 1.67
CA LEU A 15 4.23 -1.87 0.92
C LEU A 15 4.15 -1.49 -0.56
N MET A 16 2.99 -1.67 -1.19
CA MET A 16 2.81 -1.31 -2.60
C MET A 16 3.09 0.17 -2.88
N GLN A 17 2.74 1.06 -1.95
CA GLN A 17 2.91 2.51 -2.10
C GLN A 17 4.31 3.01 -1.75
N THR A 18 5.03 2.34 -0.83
CA THR A 18 6.28 2.90 -0.27
C THR A 18 7.51 2.01 -0.40
N MET A 19 7.35 0.72 -0.71
CA MET A 19 8.46 -0.24 -0.71
C MET A 19 9.58 0.15 -1.69
N VAL A 20 9.23 0.80 -2.81
CA VAL A 20 10.20 1.26 -3.81
C VAL A 20 11.27 2.19 -3.20
N PHE A 21 10.92 3.03 -2.23
CA PHE A 21 11.84 3.99 -1.60
C PHE A 21 12.71 3.38 -0.50
N HIS A 22 12.55 2.09 -0.20
CA HIS A 22 13.22 1.46 0.94
C HIS A 22 14.03 0.22 0.58
N VAL A 23 13.75 -0.38 -0.58
CA VAL A 23 14.38 -1.63 -1.03
C VAL A 23 15.48 -1.41 -2.06
N HIS A 24 15.71 -0.17 -2.47
CA HIS A 24 16.88 0.15 -3.30
C HIS A 24 18.15 -0.32 -2.58
N ASP A 25 19.10 -0.85 -3.34
CA ASP A 25 20.37 -1.44 -2.85
C ASP A 25 20.23 -2.74 -2.02
N LEU A 26 19.00 -3.19 -1.71
CA LEU A 26 18.73 -4.46 -1.02
C LEU A 26 18.30 -5.60 -1.96
N VAL A 27 17.87 -5.25 -3.17
CA VAL A 27 17.35 -6.20 -4.16
C VAL A 27 18.09 -6.08 -5.49
N THR A 28 18.02 -7.12 -6.31
CA THR A 28 18.62 -7.07 -7.65
C THR A 28 17.89 -6.06 -8.54
N PRO A 29 18.53 -5.52 -9.61
CA PRO A 29 17.87 -4.60 -10.52
C PRO A 29 16.57 -5.15 -11.15
N SER A 30 16.52 -6.47 -11.42
CA SER A 30 15.32 -7.13 -11.94
C SER A 30 14.19 -7.19 -10.91
N GLU A 31 14.50 -7.50 -9.65
CA GLU A 31 13.52 -7.46 -8.56
C GLU A 31 13.03 -6.04 -8.29
N PHE A 32 13.92 -5.04 -8.35
CA PHE A 32 13.54 -3.64 -8.22
C PHE A 32 12.54 -3.21 -9.30
N LYS A 33 12.75 -3.66 -10.56
CA LYS A 33 11.78 -3.43 -11.65
C LYS A 33 10.41 -4.04 -11.37
N VAL A 34 10.34 -5.24 -10.77
CA VAL A 34 9.06 -5.84 -10.34
C VAL A 34 8.36 -4.95 -9.33
N ILE A 35 9.11 -4.44 -8.34
CA ILE A 35 8.56 -3.58 -7.29
C ILE A 35 8.01 -2.27 -7.88
N LYS A 36 8.74 -1.64 -8.81
CA LYS A 36 8.28 -0.46 -9.53
C LYS A 36 7.00 -0.73 -10.32
N ALA A 37 7.02 -1.76 -11.18
CA ALA A 37 5.88 -2.09 -12.04
C ALA A 37 4.62 -2.43 -11.22
N VAL A 38 4.76 -3.16 -10.12
CA VAL A 38 3.64 -3.50 -9.23
C VAL A 38 3.11 -2.29 -8.49
N GLY A 39 3.98 -1.38 -8.03
CA GLY A 39 3.57 -0.13 -7.39
C GLY A 39 2.77 0.76 -8.34
N GLU A 40 3.28 0.94 -9.57
CA GLU A 40 2.62 1.74 -10.61
C GLU A 40 1.26 1.14 -11.02
N LEU A 41 1.21 -0.17 -11.27
CA LEU A 41 -0.05 -0.86 -11.59
C LEU A 41 -1.05 -0.76 -10.43
N GLY A 42 -0.56 -0.90 -9.20
CA GLY A 42 -1.35 -0.85 -7.98
C GLY A 42 -2.14 0.45 -7.81
N ALA A 43 -1.51 1.59 -8.10
CA ALA A 43 -2.16 2.90 -8.05
C ALA A 43 -3.34 3.01 -9.02
N ILE A 44 -3.20 2.44 -10.23
CA ILE A 44 -4.21 2.49 -11.30
C ILE A 44 -5.37 1.53 -11.07
N ILE A 45 -5.11 0.34 -10.52
CA ILE A 45 -6.18 -0.64 -10.25
C ILE A 45 -7.09 -0.17 -9.09
N TRP A 46 -6.56 0.66 -8.18
CA TRP A 46 -7.26 1.11 -6.98
C TRP A 46 -8.13 2.37 -7.18
N VAL A 47 -8.38 2.78 -8.42
CA VAL A 47 -9.14 4.00 -8.70
C VAL A 47 -10.64 3.79 -8.45
N PRO A 48 -11.35 4.77 -7.88
CA PRO A 48 -12.79 4.66 -7.62
C PRO A 48 -13.65 4.95 -8.87
N GLU A 49 -13.08 5.61 -9.87
CA GLU A 49 -13.79 6.08 -11.05
C GLU A 49 -12.84 6.10 -12.27
N ILE A 50 -13.37 5.78 -13.45
CA ILE A 50 -12.66 5.86 -14.73
C ILE A 50 -13.34 6.94 -15.57
N ARG A 51 -12.63 8.05 -15.83
CA ARG A 51 -13.17 9.20 -16.60
C ARG A 51 -13.18 8.95 -18.10
N ASN A 52 -12.11 8.36 -18.61
CA ASN A 52 -11.95 8.01 -20.02
C ASN A 52 -11.55 6.53 -20.11
N MET A 53 -12.47 5.68 -20.58
CA MET A 53 -12.26 4.23 -20.62
C MET A 53 -11.12 3.83 -21.55
N ASP A 54 -11.03 4.40 -22.75
CA ASP A 54 -10.03 4.00 -23.73
C ASP A 54 -8.62 4.40 -23.29
N GLN A 55 -8.45 5.63 -22.80
CA GLN A 55 -7.16 6.10 -22.26
C GLN A 55 -6.74 5.27 -21.04
N TYR A 56 -7.68 4.97 -20.14
CA TYR A 56 -7.42 4.14 -18.97
C TYR A 56 -6.99 2.73 -19.36
N LEU A 57 -7.70 2.08 -20.29
CA LEU A 57 -7.39 0.71 -20.70
C LEU A 57 -6.05 0.62 -21.45
N ASN A 58 -5.73 1.58 -22.30
CA ASN A 58 -4.42 1.64 -22.96
C ASN A 58 -3.28 1.78 -21.94
N GLY A 59 -3.45 2.67 -20.95
CA GLY A 59 -2.49 2.84 -19.87
C GLY A 59 -2.41 1.64 -18.93
N LEU A 60 -3.51 0.92 -18.72
CA LEU A 60 -3.59 -0.28 -17.90
C LEU A 60 -2.89 -1.47 -18.57
N GLU A 61 -3.05 -1.62 -19.89
CA GLU A 61 -2.42 -2.69 -20.67
C GLU A 61 -0.90 -2.61 -20.58
N ILE A 62 -0.31 -1.44 -20.81
CA ILE A 62 1.15 -1.21 -20.70
C ILE A 62 1.65 -1.55 -19.28
N ARG A 63 0.89 -1.21 -18.24
CA ARG A 63 1.28 -1.49 -16.85
C ARG A 63 1.19 -2.97 -16.49
N ILE A 64 0.14 -3.66 -16.95
CA ILE A 64 0.02 -5.12 -16.82
C ILE A 64 1.19 -5.80 -17.52
N ASP A 65 1.48 -5.36 -18.74
CA ASP A 65 2.57 -5.86 -19.56
C ASP A 65 3.93 -5.68 -18.87
N ASN A 66 4.19 -4.50 -18.32
CA ASN A 66 5.38 -4.21 -17.54
C ASN A 66 5.51 -5.12 -16.31
N VAL A 67 4.42 -5.38 -15.60
CA VAL A 67 4.44 -6.32 -14.46
C VAL A 67 4.79 -7.73 -14.92
N LEU A 68 4.14 -8.23 -15.98
CA LEU A 68 4.39 -9.58 -16.51
C LEU A 68 5.81 -9.73 -17.02
N ASP A 69 6.32 -8.73 -17.75
CA ASP A 69 7.68 -8.72 -18.29
C ASP A 69 8.74 -8.65 -17.18
N ALA A 70 8.51 -7.83 -16.14
CA ALA A 70 9.40 -7.76 -14.98
C ALA A 70 9.43 -9.09 -14.21
N PHE A 71 8.27 -9.75 -14.01
CA PHE A 71 8.24 -11.09 -13.41
C PHE A 71 8.94 -12.13 -14.29
N ALA A 72 8.79 -12.06 -15.62
CA ALA A 72 9.47 -12.95 -16.56
C ALA A 72 11.00 -12.81 -16.46
N ALA A 73 11.50 -11.59 -16.28
CA ALA A 73 12.93 -11.33 -16.10
C ALA A 73 13.51 -11.91 -14.79
N VAL A 74 12.70 -12.03 -13.74
CA VAL A 74 13.12 -12.62 -12.44
C VAL A 74 12.96 -14.14 -12.45
N ASP A 75 11.77 -14.64 -12.76
CA ASP A 75 11.45 -16.06 -12.83
C ASP A 75 10.20 -16.26 -13.71
N PRO A 76 10.35 -16.68 -14.98
CA PRO A 76 9.22 -16.83 -15.90
C PRO A 76 8.26 -17.95 -15.47
N ASN A 77 8.67 -18.86 -14.60
CA ASN A 77 7.77 -19.87 -14.05
C ASN A 77 6.69 -19.26 -13.15
N LYS A 78 6.88 -18.02 -12.66
CA LYS A 78 5.84 -17.34 -11.87
C LYS A 78 4.58 -17.13 -12.69
N ILE A 79 4.69 -16.85 -13.99
CA ILE A 79 3.55 -16.62 -14.87
C ILE A 79 2.63 -17.84 -14.91
N THR A 80 3.20 -19.05 -14.93
CA THR A 80 2.44 -20.30 -15.01
C THR A 80 1.94 -20.79 -13.64
N CYS A 81 2.69 -20.54 -12.58
CA CYS A 81 2.36 -21.05 -11.23
C CYS A 81 1.56 -20.06 -10.37
N LYS A 82 1.53 -18.77 -10.71
CA LYS A 82 0.82 -17.74 -9.93
C LYS A 82 -0.41 -17.28 -10.69
N ILE A 83 -1.56 -17.85 -10.34
CA ILE A 83 -2.86 -17.53 -10.93
C ILE A 83 -3.14 -16.01 -10.97
N LYS A 84 -2.72 -15.25 -9.94
CA LYS A 84 -2.90 -13.80 -9.90
C LYS A 84 -2.22 -13.06 -11.05
N LEU A 85 -1.08 -13.54 -11.54
CA LEU A 85 -0.42 -12.95 -12.70
C LEU A 85 -1.20 -13.22 -13.98
N HIS A 86 -1.72 -14.44 -14.14
CA HIS A 86 -2.61 -14.76 -15.25
C HIS A 86 -3.92 -13.95 -15.21
N MET A 87 -4.51 -13.76 -14.03
CA MET A 87 -5.75 -12.97 -13.89
C MET A 87 -5.58 -11.52 -14.36
N LEU A 88 -4.37 -10.93 -14.28
CA LEU A 88 -4.15 -9.57 -14.76
C LEU A 88 -4.45 -9.41 -16.26
N THR A 89 -4.25 -10.45 -17.09
CA THR A 89 -4.52 -10.35 -18.53
C THR A 89 -6.01 -10.21 -18.85
N HIS A 90 -6.89 -10.64 -17.93
CA HIS A 90 -8.34 -10.51 -18.07
C HIS A 90 -8.88 -9.18 -17.55
N LEU A 91 -8.04 -8.43 -16.81
CA LEU A 91 -8.46 -7.21 -16.15
C LEU A 91 -8.89 -6.12 -17.15
N ILE A 92 -8.30 -6.09 -18.34
CA ILE A 92 -8.71 -5.16 -19.40
C ILE A 92 -10.16 -5.38 -19.82
N SER A 93 -10.55 -6.63 -20.11
CA SER A 93 -11.93 -6.97 -20.46
C SER A 93 -12.88 -6.74 -19.28
N ASP A 94 -12.44 -7.06 -18.07
CA ASP A 94 -13.25 -6.89 -16.87
C ASP A 94 -13.52 -5.40 -16.59
N CYS A 95 -12.49 -4.56 -16.68
CA CYS A 95 -12.66 -3.11 -16.50
C CYS A 95 -13.53 -2.48 -17.57
N ARG A 96 -13.40 -2.93 -18.83
CA ARG A 96 -14.28 -2.47 -19.92
C ARG A 96 -15.75 -2.80 -19.66
N ARG A 97 -16.03 -3.97 -19.08
CA ARG A 97 -17.40 -4.47 -18.88
C ARG A 97 -18.04 -4.01 -17.57
N TYR A 98 -17.25 -3.95 -16.49
CA TYR A 98 -17.74 -3.76 -15.12
C TYR A 98 -17.26 -2.45 -14.48
N GLY A 99 -16.37 -1.71 -15.13
CA GLY A 99 -15.81 -0.46 -14.62
C GLY A 99 -14.61 -0.68 -13.68
N PRO A 100 -14.38 0.21 -12.70
CA PRO A 100 -13.20 0.16 -11.84
C PRO A 100 -13.04 -1.17 -11.09
N ALA A 101 -11.82 -1.70 -11.08
CA ALA A 101 -11.52 -3.01 -10.49
C ALA A 101 -11.79 -3.07 -8.97
N ILE A 102 -11.68 -1.94 -8.28
CA ILE A 102 -11.93 -1.85 -6.83
C ILE A 102 -13.38 -2.25 -6.46
N HIS A 103 -14.33 -2.12 -7.37
CA HIS A 103 -15.72 -2.54 -7.14
C HIS A 103 -15.88 -4.05 -6.97
N ASN A 104 -14.92 -4.84 -7.48
CA ASN A 104 -14.88 -6.29 -7.29
C ASN A 104 -14.19 -6.72 -5.99
N SER A 105 -13.75 -5.76 -5.15
CA SER A 105 -13.08 -6.04 -3.90
C SER A 105 -14.00 -6.76 -2.90
N THR A 106 -13.53 -7.85 -2.34
CA THR A 106 -14.25 -8.62 -1.32
C THR A 106 -14.08 -8.07 0.10
N GLU A 107 -13.37 -6.96 0.28
CA GLU A 107 -13.07 -6.36 1.60
C GLU A 107 -14.35 -6.07 2.40
N ILE A 108 -15.42 -5.64 1.71
CA ILE A 108 -16.74 -5.44 2.33
C ILE A 108 -17.33 -6.77 2.80
N PHE A 109 -17.28 -7.84 2.00
CA PHE A 109 -17.79 -9.14 2.42
C PHE A 109 -16.98 -9.73 3.58
N GLU A 110 -15.66 -9.53 3.59
CA GLU A 110 -14.78 -10.01 4.65
C GLU A 110 -15.06 -9.32 5.99
N CYS A 111 -15.43 -8.03 5.98
CA CYS A 111 -15.78 -7.31 7.21
C CYS A 111 -17.05 -7.89 7.88
N PHE A 112 -17.97 -8.46 7.10
CA PHE A 112 -19.17 -9.14 7.63
C PHE A 112 -18.85 -10.43 8.39
N ASN A 113 -17.66 -11.04 8.22
CA ASN A 113 -17.27 -12.20 9.03
C ASN A 113 -17.23 -11.87 10.53
N ALA A 114 -16.89 -10.63 10.89
CA ALA A 114 -16.94 -10.20 12.29
C ALA A 114 -18.38 -10.15 12.81
N VAL A 115 -19.31 -9.63 12.01
CA VAL A 115 -20.75 -9.57 12.33
C VAL A 115 -21.32 -10.99 12.45
N PHE A 116 -20.97 -11.89 11.53
CA PHE A 116 -21.37 -13.29 11.56
C PHE A 116 -20.93 -13.97 12.87
N ARG A 117 -19.64 -13.82 13.25
CA ARG A 117 -19.11 -14.36 14.51
C ARG A 117 -19.85 -13.80 15.72
N MET A 118 -20.12 -12.49 15.71
CA MET A 118 -20.82 -11.84 16.83
C MET A 118 -22.26 -12.35 16.98
N CYS A 119 -22.97 -12.57 15.86
CA CYS A 119 -24.30 -13.18 15.87
C CYS A 119 -24.29 -14.60 16.48
N SER A 120 -23.22 -15.36 16.24
CA SER A 120 -23.06 -16.68 16.85
C SER A 120 -22.77 -16.58 18.35
N ILE A 121 -21.78 -15.76 18.74
CA ILE A 121 -21.32 -15.64 20.15
C ILE A 121 -22.44 -15.12 21.06
N LEU A 122 -23.22 -14.17 20.58
CA LEU A 122 -24.30 -13.53 21.35
C LEU A 122 -25.66 -14.25 21.23
N SER A 123 -25.72 -15.41 20.59
CA SER A 123 -26.94 -16.23 20.57
C SER A 123 -27.05 -17.10 21.83
N ASN A 124 -28.11 -17.91 21.94
CA ASN A 124 -28.22 -18.92 23.01
C ASN A 124 -27.51 -20.25 22.65
N HIS A 125 -26.85 -20.30 21.49
CA HIS A 125 -26.06 -21.42 20.96
C HIS A 125 -26.86 -22.71 20.68
N GLN A 126 -28.20 -22.67 20.76
CA GLN A 126 -29.03 -23.86 20.51
C GLN A 126 -29.21 -24.15 19.03
N ALA A 127 -29.31 -23.10 18.19
CA ALA A 127 -29.41 -23.23 16.74
C ALA A 127 -28.66 -22.09 16.02
N PRO A 128 -27.32 -22.06 16.07
CA PRO A 128 -26.54 -20.91 15.61
C PRO A 128 -26.84 -20.51 14.16
N SER A 129 -27.00 -21.47 13.25
CA SER A 129 -27.32 -21.20 11.84
C SER A 129 -28.65 -20.46 11.68
N ARG A 130 -29.70 -20.91 12.38
CA ARG A 130 -31.03 -20.30 12.37
C ARG A 130 -30.99 -18.89 12.96
N ASP A 131 -30.28 -18.71 14.05
CA ASP A 131 -30.23 -17.45 14.79
C ASP A 131 -29.45 -16.39 14.00
N ILE A 132 -28.33 -16.77 13.39
CA ILE A 132 -27.57 -15.93 12.45
C ILE A 132 -28.47 -15.55 11.26
N ALA A 133 -29.14 -16.50 10.62
CA ALA A 133 -29.99 -16.23 9.46
C ALA A 133 -31.12 -15.25 9.81
N ARG A 134 -31.79 -15.43 10.95
CA ARG A 134 -32.82 -14.50 11.44
C ARG A 134 -32.27 -13.10 11.73
N LYS A 135 -31.05 -13.02 12.28
CA LYS A 135 -30.41 -11.73 12.57
C LYS A 135 -30.05 -11.00 11.27
N PHE A 136 -29.48 -11.68 10.29
CA PHE A 136 -29.18 -11.11 8.97
C PHE A 136 -30.45 -10.65 8.25
N ALA A 137 -31.50 -11.48 8.22
CA ALA A 137 -32.79 -11.10 7.65
C ALA A 137 -33.37 -9.85 8.32
N SER A 138 -33.19 -9.69 9.64
CA SER A 138 -33.62 -8.49 10.36
C SER A 138 -32.79 -7.26 10.00
N MET A 139 -31.46 -7.41 9.89
CA MET A 139 -30.57 -6.32 9.49
C MET A 139 -30.85 -5.85 8.06
N ASP A 140 -31.02 -6.77 7.11
CA ASP A 140 -31.30 -6.42 5.72
C ASP A 140 -32.72 -5.85 5.53
N ARG A 141 -33.70 -6.34 6.29
CA ARG A 141 -35.03 -5.71 6.34
C ARG A 141 -34.96 -4.26 6.81
N LEU A 142 -34.17 -3.98 7.85
CA LEU A 142 -33.96 -2.63 8.34
C LEU A 142 -33.28 -1.75 7.27
N LYS A 143 -32.21 -2.25 6.62
CA LYS A 143 -31.56 -1.54 5.50
C LYS A 143 -32.55 -1.25 4.37
N HIS A 144 -33.34 -2.23 3.96
CA HIS A 144 -34.35 -2.08 2.88
C HIS A 144 -35.37 -1.01 3.22
N ILE A 145 -35.98 -1.06 4.41
CA ILE A 145 -36.96 -0.07 4.86
C ILE A 145 -36.37 1.34 4.90
N LEU A 146 -35.19 1.50 5.52
CA LEU A 146 -34.57 2.80 5.71
C LEU A 146 -34.01 3.42 4.43
N SER A 147 -33.52 2.60 3.49
CA SER A 147 -33.05 3.07 2.18
C SER A 147 -34.19 3.46 1.23
N GLY A 148 -35.44 3.12 1.55
CA GLY A 148 -36.60 3.38 0.69
C GLY A 148 -36.93 2.22 -0.24
N GLY A 149 -36.61 0.99 0.14
CA GLY A 149 -37.10 -0.19 -0.53
C GLY A 149 -38.63 -0.31 -0.41
N TYR A 150 -39.25 -0.83 -1.46
CA TYR A 150 -40.69 -1.13 -1.49
C TYR A 150 -40.94 -2.58 -1.05
N TRP A 151 -42.08 -2.84 -0.40
CA TRP A 151 -42.54 -4.20 -0.11
C TRP A 151 -44.04 -4.32 -0.31
N LEU A 152 -44.49 -5.53 -0.62
CA LEU A 152 -45.90 -5.81 -0.84
C LEU A 152 -46.62 -5.91 0.51
N TYR A 153 -47.70 -5.16 0.67
CA TYR A 153 -48.58 -5.22 1.82
C TYR A 153 -50.03 -5.07 1.35
N ASN A 154 -50.88 -6.06 1.65
CA ASN A 154 -52.28 -6.11 1.23
C ASN A 154 -52.48 -5.84 -0.28
N GLY A 155 -51.65 -6.48 -1.12
CA GLY A 155 -51.71 -6.34 -2.58
C GLY A 155 -51.12 -5.05 -3.14
N ASN A 156 -50.67 -4.12 -2.29
CA ASN A 156 -50.10 -2.84 -2.73
C ASN A 156 -48.61 -2.76 -2.38
N TRP A 157 -47.82 -2.21 -3.30
CA TRP A 157 -46.41 -1.89 -3.02
C TRP A 157 -46.35 -0.63 -2.17
N ILE A 158 -45.94 -0.79 -0.92
CA ILE A 158 -45.78 0.31 0.02
C ILE A 158 -44.30 0.56 0.29
N GLN A 159 -44.00 1.73 0.81
CA GLN A 159 -42.68 2.15 1.23
C GLN A 159 -42.79 2.81 2.62
N ALA A 160 -41.71 2.76 3.38
CA ALA A 160 -41.62 3.48 4.64
C ALA A 160 -41.81 4.99 4.42
N SER A 161 -42.49 5.66 5.35
CA SER A 161 -42.69 7.10 5.29
C SER A 161 -41.36 7.85 5.31
N LEU A 162 -41.36 9.09 4.81
CA LEU A 162 -40.17 9.94 4.80
C LEU A 162 -39.54 10.09 6.18
N ARG A 163 -40.36 10.18 7.24
CA ARG A 163 -39.89 10.27 8.64
C ARG A 163 -39.05 9.07 9.07
N VAL A 164 -39.44 7.86 8.67
CA VAL A 164 -38.69 6.63 8.97
C VAL A 164 -37.38 6.61 8.16
N ARG A 165 -37.45 6.94 6.87
CA ARG A 165 -36.26 6.97 5.99
C ARG A 165 -35.25 8.05 6.39
N GLN A 166 -35.71 9.16 6.99
CA GLN A 166 -34.86 10.24 7.49
C GLN A 166 -33.88 9.76 8.55
N ILE A 167 -34.23 8.73 9.34
CA ILE A 167 -33.38 8.19 10.41
C ILE A 167 -32.01 7.77 9.86
N LEU A 168 -31.96 7.16 8.68
CA LEU A 168 -30.70 6.79 8.03
C LEU A 168 -29.80 8.01 7.77
N LYS A 169 -30.39 9.17 7.51
CA LYS A 169 -29.65 10.41 7.21
C LYS A 169 -29.24 11.18 8.47
N THR A 170 -29.98 11.05 9.56
CA THR A 170 -29.77 11.88 10.77
C THR A 170 -29.08 11.14 11.91
N ASP A 171 -29.29 9.83 12.04
CA ASP A 171 -28.80 9.05 13.19
C ASP A 171 -27.48 8.36 12.88
N VAL A 172 -26.38 8.89 13.45
CA VAL A 172 -25.02 8.37 13.27
C VAL A 172 -24.86 6.94 13.82
N VAL A 173 -25.62 6.57 14.86
CA VAL A 173 -25.57 5.22 15.43
C VAL A 173 -26.14 4.22 14.42
N ILE A 174 -27.29 4.54 13.82
CA ILE A 174 -27.90 3.71 12.77
C ILE A 174 -27.01 3.62 11.53
N GLN A 175 -26.43 4.73 11.09
CA GLN A 175 -25.47 4.76 9.98
C GLN A 175 -24.30 3.79 10.22
N ARG A 176 -23.67 3.89 11.39
CA ARG A 176 -22.57 3.00 11.80
C ARG A 176 -23.01 1.54 11.86
N HIS A 177 -24.19 1.25 12.40
CA HIS A 177 -24.72 -0.12 12.48
C HIS A 177 -24.98 -0.74 11.11
N LEU A 178 -25.41 0.07 10.13
CA LEU A 178 -25.70 -0.42 8.78
C LEU A 178 -24.48 -0.38 7.86
N GLY A 179 -23.34 0.14 8.34
CA GLY A 179 -22.15 0.36 7.52
C GLY A 179 -22.38 1.40 6.41
N TRP A 180 -23.37 2.28 6.58
CA TRP A 180 -23.66 3.34 5.63
C TRP A 180 -23.00 4.64 6.10
N VAL A 181 -22.35 5.34 5.19
CA VAL A 181 -21.76 6.66 5.46
C VAL A 181 -22.39 7.64 4.49
N PRO A 182 -22.92 8.78 4.98
CA PRO A 182 -23.45 9.80 4.08
C PRO A 182 -22.35 10.28 3.13
N PRO A 183 -22.69 10.70 1.90
CA PRO A 183 -21.74 11.36 1.01
C PRO A 183 -21.05 12.50 1.76
N ARG A 184 -19.72 12.55 1.67
CA ARG A 184 -18.95 13.61 2.33
C ARG A 184 -19.34 14.94 1.70
N ASN A 185 -19.85 15.87 2.51
CA ASN A 185 -20.00 17.25 2.09
C ASN A 185 -18.64 17.93 2.18
N ILE A 186 -17.95 18.03 1.05
CA ILE A 186 -16.62 18.65 0.97
C ILE A 186 -16.81 20.17 1.07
N ARG A 187 -16.47 20.72 2.24
CA ARG A 187 -16.39 22.17 2.45
C ARG A 187 -15.06 22.70 1.95
N TYR A 188 -14.89 22.73 0.64
CA TYR A 188 -13.68 23.20 -0.01
C TYR A 188 -13.32 24.62 0.41
N GLY A 189 -12.04 24.84 0.76
CA GLY A 189 -11.52 26.11 1.27
C GLY A 189 -11.89 26.40 2.72
N HIS A 190 -12.58 25.48 3.41
CA HIS A 190 -12.86 25.64 4.82
C HIS A 190 -11.59 25.45 5.64
N VAL A 191 -11.26 26.45 6.45
CA VAL A 191 -10.17 26.41 7.41
C VAL A 191 -10.71 25.92 8.76
N ILE A 192 -10.03 24.94 9.33
CA ILE A 192 -10.33 24.36 10.64
C ILE A 192 -9.45 25.08 11.68
N PRO A 193 -10.03 25.80 12.64
CA PRO A 193 -9.25 26.49 13.67
C PRO A 193 -8.61 25.50 14.65
N LEU A 194 -7.55 25.95 15.31
CA LEU A 194 -7.05 25.28 16.51
C LEU A 194 -8.03 25.48 17.67
N SER A 195 -8.00 24.57 18.65
CA SER A 195 -8.70 24.80 19.92
C SER A 195 -8.05 25.98 20.64
N GLU A 196 -8.83 26.82 21.35
CA GLU A 196 -8.33 28.00 22.07
C GLU A 196 -7.04 27.75 22.86
N LYS A 197 -6.95 26.64 23.60
CA LYS A 197 -5.77 26.25 24.39
C LYS A 197 -4.49 26.00 23.58
N LYS A 198 -4.61 25.82 22.26
CA LYS A 198 -3.52 25.53 21.32
C LYS A 198 -3.32 26.67 20.30
N THR A 199 -4.16 27.70 20.34
CA THR A 199 -4.04 28.84 19.44
C THR A 199 -2.77 29.60 19.78
N ILE A 200 -1.99 29.90 18.74
CA ILE A 200 -0.75 30.67 18.84
C ILE A 200 -1.02 32.00 18.15
N TYR A 201 -0.76 33.09 18.88
CA TYR A 201 -0.87 34.46 18.41
C TYR A 201 0.51 34.91 17.94
N LEU A 202 0.57 35.36 16.69
CA LEU A 202 1.80 35.75 16.01
C LEU A 202 1.68 37.22 15.58
N PRO A 203 2.67 38.08 15.88
CA PRO A 203 2.83 39.35 15.20
C PRO A 203 2.95 39.12 13.69
N TRP A 204 2.33 39.98 12.88
CA TRP A 204 2.38 39.84 11.42
C TRP A 204 3.82 39.77 10.90
N GLU A 205 4.71 40.63 11.40
CA GLU A 205 6.13 40.69 11.05
C GLU A 205 6.93 39.41 11.32
N ASP A 206 6.47 38.57 12.24
CA ASP A 206 7.11 37.28 12.55
C ASP A 206 6.63 36.15 11.63
N THR A 207 5.60 36.40 10.81
CA THR A 207 5.05 35.40 9.88
C THR A 207 5.85 35.34 8.59
N THR A 208 5.96 34.14 8.01
CA THR A 208 6.56 33.95 6.69
C THR A 208 5.73 34.65 5.61
N ALA A 209 4.41 34.72 5.80
CA ALA A 209 3.49 35.45 4.94
C ALA A 209 3.90 36.92 4.76
N SER A 210 4.36 37.61 5.81
CA SER A 210 4.70 39.04 5.75
C SER A 210 5.84 39.37 4.78
N CYS A 211 6.74 38.42 4.54
CA CYS A 211 7.87 38.59 3.62
C CYS A 211 7.46 38.56 2.14
N VAL A 212 6.29 37.99 1.82
CA VAL A 212 5.86 37.72 0.44
C VAL A 212 4.52 38.36 0.08
N TYR A 213 3.67 38.61 1.07
CA TYR A 213 2.37 39.22 0.85
C TYR A 213 2.55 40.68 0.41
N THR A 214 2.08 40.99 -0.80
CA THR A 214 2.34 42.29 -1.44
C THR A 214 1.36 43.38 -1.03
N SER A 215 0.18 43.00 -0.51
CA SER A 215 -0.88 43.94 -0.14
C SER A 215 -0.69 44.43 1.29
N ALA A 216 -1.08 45.67 1.56
CA ALA A 216 -1.05 46.20 2.92
C ALA A 216 -2.04 45.43 3.81
N VAL A 217 -1.55 44.92 4.94
CA VAL A 217 -2.35 44.23 5.97
C VAL A 217 -2.50 45.17 7.16
N LYS A 218 -3.73 45.36 7.64
CA LYS A 218 -4.03 46.24 8.78
C LYS A 218 -3.91 45.50 10.11
N SER A 219 -4.15 44.19 10.14
CA SER A 219 -4.09 43.36 11.33
C SER A 219 -2.65 43.10 11.75
N ASN A 220 -2.33 43.50 12.98
CA ASN A 220 -1.02 43.27 13.58
C ASN A 220 -0.86 41.86 14.16
N ILE A 221 -1.97 41.17 14.47
CA ILE A 221 -1.95 39.87 15.15
C ILE A 221 -2.72 38.84 14.32
N TRP A 222 -2.05 37.73 14.06
CA TRP A 222 -2.57 36.60 13.32
C TRP A 222 -2.53 35.34 14.17
N VAL A 223 -3.46 34.43 13.91
CA VAL A 223 -3.57 33.15 14.62
C VAL A 223 -3.38 31.97 13.67
N ASN A 224 -2.67 30.94 14.16
CA ASN A 224 -2.51 29.70 13.43
C ASN A 224 -3.78 28.83 13.45
N ASN A 225 -4.02 28.15 12.34
CA ASN A 225 -5.12 27.23 12.15
C ASN A 225 -4.63 25.78 12.01
N LYS A 226 -5.54 24.84 12.27
CA LYS A 226 -5.21 23.41 12.32
C LYS A 226 -5.00 22.83 10.91
N ALA A 227 -5.93 23.12 10.01
CA ALA A 227 -5.95 22.51 8.67
C ALA A 227 -6.81 23.32 7.70
N VAL A 228 -6.60 23.12 6.40
CA VAL A 228 -7.47 23.57 5.32
C VAL A 228 -8.06 22.37 4.58
N ILE A 229 -9.32 22.45 4.17
CA ILE A 229 -9.97 21.43 3.35
C ILE A 229 -9.72 21.69 1.86
N ALA A 230 -8.95 20.81 1.23
CA ALA A 230 -8.64 20.87 -0.20
C ALA A 230 -9.86 20.52 -1.08
N LYS A 231 -9.78 20.80 -2.39
CA LYS A 231 -10.82 20.47 -3.38
C LYS A 231 -11.15 18.98 -3.43
N SER A 232 -10.14 18.11 -3.23
CA SER A 232 -10.31 16.65 -3.09
C SER A 232 -11.07 16.22 -1.83
N GLY A 233 -11.24 17.13 -0.86
CA GLY A 233 -11.79 16.84 0.47
C GLY A 233 -10.75 16.43 1.51
N ASP A 234 -9.46 16.54 1.18
CA ASP A 234 -8.36 16.26 2.11
C ASP A 234 -8.23 17.35 3.17
N SER A 235 -8.01 16.94 4.41
CA SER A 235 -7.64 17.86 5.49
C SER A 235 -6.13 18.05 5.49
N CYS A 236 -5.67 19.16 4.93
CA CYS A 236 -4.24 19.49 4.81
C CYS A 236 -3.79 20.28 6.04
N VAL A 237 -2.87 19.73 6.82
CA VAL A 237 -2.24 20.39 7.99
C VAL A 237 -0.90 21.02 7.58
N THR A 238 -0.36 21.93 8.39
CA THR A 238 1.01 22.42 8.22
C THR A 238 2.02 21.26 8.09
N GLY A 239 2.95 21.38 7.15
CA GLY A 239 3.91 20.36 6.73
C GLY A 239 3.40 19.41 5.65
N THR A 240 2.12 19.45 5.29
CA THR A 240 1.55 18.60 4.22
C THR A 240 2.00 19.10 2.85
N TRP A 241 2.32 18.17 1.95
CA TRP A 241 2.55 18.46 0.54
C TRP A 241 1.22 18.60 -0.20
N VAL A 242 1.06 19.70 -0.93
CA VAL A 242 -0.19 20.06 -1.60
C VAL A 242 0.07 20.47 -3.05
N ALA A 243 -0.86 20.09 -3.92
CA ALA A 243 -0.95 20.62 -5.27
C ALA A 243 -1.89 21.83 -5.27
N ILE A 244 -1.47 22.91 -5.92
CA ILE A 244 -2.12 24.21 -5.85
C ILE A 244 -2.33 24.76 -7.25
N GLN A 245 -3.47 25.41 -7.45
CA GLN A 245 -3.76 26.21 -8.63
C GLN A 245 -3.97 27.65 -8.18
N HIS A 246 -2.99 28.52 -8.44
CA HIS A 246 -3.08 29.94 -8.13
C HIS A 246 -3.16 30.73 -9.44
N GLY A 247 -4.35 31.27 -9.74
CA GLY A 247 -4.65 31.81 -11.07
C GLY A 247 -4.42 30.75 -12.17
N ASN A 248 -3.55 31.05 -13.13
CA ASN A 248 -3.19 30.12 -14.20
C ASN A 248 -1.96 29.25 -13.89
N GLU A 249 -1.30 29.46 -12.75
CA GLU A 249 -0.09 28.73 -12.39
C GLU A 249 -0.41 27.50 -11.53
N PHE A 250 0.07 26.34 -11.97
CA PHE A 250 0.06 25.10 -11.21
C PHE A 250 1.41 24.92 -10.51
N THR A 251 1.39 24.59 -9.21
CA THR A 251 2.60 24.27 -8.46
C THR A 251 2.33 23.20 -7.42
N ILE A 252 3.38 22.46 -7.04
CA ILE A 252 3.38 21.58 -5.88
C ILE A 252 4.29 22.21 -4.83
N GLY A 253 3.86 22.19 -3.58
CA GLY A 253 4.61 22.80 -2.49
C GLY A 253 4.23 22.23 -1.13
N ARG A 254 4.93 22.71 -0.10
CA ARG A 254 4.71 22.34 1.29
C ARG A 254 3.94 23.45 1.99
N LEU A 255 2.85 23.09 2.66
CA LEU A 255 2.05 24.04 3.44
C LEU A 255 2.81 24.46 4.70
N CYS A 256 3.22 25.73 4.79
CA CYS A 256 4.02 26.25 5.91
C CYS A 256 3.15 26.90 6.99
N GLU A 257 2.17 27.70 6.58
CA GLU A 257 1.34 28.48 7.51
C GLU A 257 -0.12 28.47 7.06
N ILE A 258 -1.03 28.50 8.03
CA ILE A 258 -2.47 28.65 7.81
C ILE A 258 -2.95 29.69 8.82
N LEU A 259 -3.07 30.93 8.37
CA LEU A 259 -3.28 32.09 9.24
C LEU A 259 -4.68 32.66 9.03
N SER A 260 -5.25 33.20 10.11
CA SER A 260 -6.43 34.07 10.10
C SER A 260 -6.18 35.25 11.05
N PRO A 261 -6.78 36.43 10.83
CA PRO A 261 -6.60 37.53 11.75
C PRO A 261 -7.27 37.20 13.09
N ASP A 262 -6.69 37.65 14.20
CA ASP A 262 -7.33 37.48 15.53
C ASP A 262 -8.68 38.20 15.59
N ILE A 263 -8.72 39.41 15.05
CA ILE A 263 -9.92 40.22 14.93
C ILE A 263 -10.12 40.49 13.44
N ALA A 264 -11.31 40.18 12.91
CA ALA A 264 -11.65 40.48 11.53
C ALA A 264 -11.64 42.00 11.29
N ILE A 265 -10.82 42.45 10.34
CA ILE A 265 -10.71 43.87 9.95
C ILE A 265 -11.16 43.99 8.50
N ASP A 266 -12.05 44.95 8.23
CA ASP A 266 -12.54 45.19 6.88
C ASP A 266 -11.41 45.58 5.91
N GLY A 267 -11.31 44.86 4.79
CA GLY A 267 -10.27 44.98 3.78
C GLY A 267 -9.05 44.09 3.96
N ASP A 268 -8.88 43.42 5.10
CA ASP A 268 -7.86 42.38 5.27
C ASP A 268 -8.42 41.01 4.82
N PRO A 269 -7.56 40.08 4.36
CA PRO A 269 -8.02 38.75 3.99
C PRO A 269 -8.45 37.94 5.23
N ASP A 270 -9.55 37.19 5.11
CA ASP A 270 -10.04 36.30 6.17
C ASP A 270 -9.02 35.20 6.52
N PHE A 271 -8.29 34.73 5.51
CA PHE A 271 -7.32 33.66 5.64
C PHE A 271 -6.13 33.88 4.71
N ILE A 272 -4.94 33.56 5.21
CA ILE A 272 -3.68 33.60 4.47
C ILE A 272 -3.00 32.24 4.60
N LEU A 273 -2.68 31.59 3.49
CA LEU A 273 -1.90 30.36 3.48
C LEU A 273 -0.54 30.64 2.86
N THR A 274 0.53 30.22 3.53
CA THR A 274 1.90 30.32 3.01
C THR A 274 2.37 28.95 2.56
N ILE A 275 2.85 28.86 1.32
CA ILE A 275 3.35 27.63 0.70
C ILE A 275 4.82 27.80 0.35
N GLU A 276 5.66 26.85 0.76
CA GLU A 276 7.00 26.70 0.19
C GLU A 276 6.89 26.00 -1.17
N ARG A 277 7.24 26.71 -2.25
CA ARG A 277 7.16 26.22 -3.63
C ARG A 277 8.34 25.34 -3.98
N PHE A 278 8.08 24.30 -4.76
CA PHE A 278 9.09 23.43 -5.35
C PHE A 278 8.97 23.43 -6.86
N ILE A 279 10.11 23.33 -7.54
CA ILE A 279 10.17 23.28 -9.01
C ILE A 279 9.94 21.83 -9.43
N LEU A 280 8.91 21.61 -10.25
CA LEU A 280 8.66 20.32 -10.88
C LEU A 280 9.68 20.07 -11.99
N GLY A 281 10.41 18.96 -11.90
CA GLY A 281 11.38 18.56 -12.92
C GLY A 281 10.71 18.23 -14.26
N VAL A 282 11.42 18.51 -15.35
CA VAL A 282 10.98 18.21 -16.73
C VAL A 282 11.07 16.70 -17.01
N GLU A 283 12.02 16.03 -16.39
CA GLU A 283 12.26 14.59 -16.52
C GLU A 283 11.89 13.84 -15.23
N ARG A 284 11.68 12.53 -15.37
CA ARG A 284 11.45 11.64 -14.24
C ARG A 284 12.77 11.29 -13.56
N HIS A 285 12.69 10.92 -12.29
CA HIS A 285 13.83 10.40 -11.56
C HIS A 285 14.40 9.16 -12.27
N PRO A 286 15.72 9.08 -12.53
CA PRO A 286 16.32 8.00 -13.33
C PRO A 286 16.13 6.60 -12.75
N ASP A 287 16.14 6.46 -11.42
CA ASP A 287 15.90 5.16 -10.78
C ASP A 287 14.42 4.84 -10.52
N PHE A 288 13.62 5.81 -10.08
CA PHE A 288 12.26 5.58 -9.61
C PHE A 288 11.18 5.73 -10.69
N ASP A 289 11.50 6.34 -11.84
CA ASP A 289 10.56 6.65 -12.93
C ASP A 289 9.38 7.54 -12.47
N MET A 290 9.62 8.44 -11.52
CA MET A 290 8.62 9.32 -10.92
C MET A 290 8.98 10.81 -11.08
N PRO A 291 8.02 11.74 -11.06
CA PRO A 291 8.28 13.17 -11.09
C PRO A 291 9.14 13.62 -9.90
N VAL A 292 10.08 14.54 -10.15
CA VAL A 292 10.96 15.10 -9.11
C VAL A 292 10.55 16.52 -8.75
N LEU A 293 10.78 16.90 -7.50
CA LEU A 293 10.59 18.24 -6.96
C LEU A 293 11.91 18.72 -6.38
N ILE A 294 12.35 19.89 -6.81
CA ILE A 294 13.62 20.49 -6.41
C ILE A 294 13.33 21.81 -5.70
N ARG A 295 13.93 22.01 -4.52
CA ARG A 295 13.83 23.27 -3.81
C ARG A 295 14.54 24.38 -4.61
N PRO A 296 13.91 25.55 -4.81
CA PRO A 296 14.59 26.71 -5.40
C PRO A 296 15.80 27.14 -4.56
N GLN A 297 16.87 27.63 -5.20
CA GLN A 297 18.05 28.13 -4.50
C GLN A 297 17.72 29.34 -3.60
N GLU A 298 18.48 29.49 -2.52
CA GLU A 298 18.35 30.61 -1.60
C GLU A 298 18.60 31.95 -2.31
N GLY A 299 17.75 32.95 -2.04
CA GLY A 299 17.80 34.28 -2.67
C GLY A 299 16.88 34.45 -3.89
N THR A 300 16.24 33.39 -4.37
CA THR A 300 15.20 33.53 -5.41
C THR A 300 13.92 34.07 -4.78
N SER A 301 13.43 35.25 -5.21
CA SER A 301 12.26 35.96 -4.66
C SER A 301 10.90 35.21 -4.76
N ASN A 302 10.91 33.95 -5.20
CA ASN A 302 9.70 33.16 -5.51
C ASN A 302 9.64 31.84 -4.71
N ARG A 303 10.41 31.72 -3.61
CA ARG A 303 10.45 30.50 -2.77
C ARG A 303 9.14 30.25 -2.03
N PHE A 304 8.56 31.30 -1.47
CA PHE A 304 7.26 31.21 -0.80
C PHE A 304 6.19 31.86 -1.67
N LEU A 305 4.97 31.37 -1.55
CA LEU A 305 3.80 31.89 -2.22
C LEU A 305 2.64 31.96 -1.23
N VAL A 306 1.98 33.11 -1.22
CA VAL A 306 0.73 33.27 -0.48
C VAL A 306 -0.43 32.90 -1.39
N VAL A 307 -1.33 32.05 -0.88
CA VAL A 307 -2.49 31.56 -1.61
C VAL A 307 -3.74 31.62 -0.76
N GLU A 308 -4.89 31.59 -1.42
CA GLU A 308 -6.17 31.49 -0.72
C GLU A 308 -6.47 30.04 -0.34
N PRO A 309 -7.31 29.79 0.69
CA PRO A 309 -7.74 28.43 1.04
C PRO A 309 -8.34 27.65 -0.13
N ARG A 310 -8.95 28.36 -1.08
CA ARG A 310 -9.57 27.79 -2.28
C ARG A 310 -8.55 27.46 -3.37
N ASP A 311 -7.28 27.82 -3.26
CA ASP A 311 -6.30 27.44 -4.30
C ASP A 311 -5.78 26.01 -4.10
N VAL A 312 -6.01 25.42 -2.92
CA VAL A 312 -5.51 24.09 -2.54
C VAL A 312 -6.35 22.98 -3.18
N LEU A 313 -5.77 22.27 -4.16
CA LEU A 313 -6.47 21.24 -4.90
C LEU A 313 -6.54 19.91 -4.15
N LEU A 314 -5.39 19.39 -3.72
CA LEU A 314 -5.29 18.08 -3.09
C LEU A 314 -3.98 17.87 -2.33
N SER A 315 -3.99 16.90 -1.41
CA SER A 315 -2.77 16.43 -0.76
C SER A 315 -2.01 15.43 -1.64
N VAL A 316 -0.68 15.57 -1.69
CA VAL A 316 0.22 14.76 -2.52
C VAL A 316 1.15 13.94 -1.62
N SER A 317 1.38 12.67 -1.97
CA SER A 317 2.44 11.88 -1.33
C SER A 317 3.78 12.24 -1.96
N VAL A 318 4.70 12.77 -1.17
CA VAL A 318 6.05 13.15 -1.61
C VAL A 318 7.06 12.52 -0.66
N GLN A 319 8.13 11.94 -1.21
CA GLN A 319 9.20 11.29 -0.46
C GLN A 319 10.50 12.04 -0.69
N HIS A 320 11.34 12.15 0.34
CA HIS A 320 12.70 12.68 0.19
C HIS A 320 13.54 11.74 -0.68
N ASP A 321 14.37 12.30 -1.55
CA ASP A 321 15.29 11.52 -2.39
C ASP A 321 16.51 11.05 -1.56
N CYS A 322 16.25 10.08 -0.70
CA CYS A 322 17.27 9.50 0.18
C CYS A 322 18.38 8.79 -0.59
N ARG A 323 18.10 8.34 -1.81
CA ARG A 323 19.06 7.60 -2.63
C ARG A 323 20.09 8.53 -3.23
N LEU A 324 19.66 9.67 -3.78
CA LEU A 324 20.58 10.69 -4.27
C LEU A 324 21.37 11.34 -3.12
N ALA A 325 20.69 11.69 -2.03
CA ALA A 325 21.30 12.37 -0.89
C ALA A 325 22.17 11.45 0.00
N GLY A 326 22.09 10.13 -0.16
CA GLY A 326 22.86 9.17 0.63
C GLY A 326 22.50 9.20 2.13
N CYS A 327 21.22 9.41 2.46
CA CYS A 327 20.72 9.54 3.83
C CYS A 327 21.02 8.29 4.67
N LYS A 328 21.41 8.48 5.93
CA LYS A 328 21.85 7.37 6.81
C LYS A 328 20.92 7.19 8.00
N PRO A 329 20.80 5.96 8.54
CA PRO A 329 20.07 5.70 9.78
C PRO A 329 20.90 6.14 11.01
N SER A 330 21.26 7.42 11.07
CA SER A 330 22.09 8.02 12.14
C SER A 330 21.26 8.52 13.34
N GLY A 331 19.95 8.69 13.17
CA GLY A 331 19.05 9.09 14.25
C GLY A 331 18.60 7.91 15.09
N SER A 332 18.07 8.19 16.27
CA SER A 332 17.40 7.18 17.11
C SER A 332 16.04 7.68 17.58
N ARG A 333 15.09 6.76 17.70
CA ARG A 333 13.77 7.02 18.27
C ARG A 333 13.42 5.96 19.29
N VAL A 334 12.91 6.42 20.43
CA VAL A 334 12.39 5.54 21.47
C VAL A 334 11.11 4.86 20.98
N VAL A 335 11.04 3.55 21.15
CA VAL A 335 9.83 2.79 20.80
C VAL A 335 8.79 3.02 21.88
N CYS A 336 7.65 3.60 21.50
CA CYS A 336 6.49 3.71 22.37
C CYS A 336 5.62 2.45 22.22
N GLN A 337 5.31 1.78 23.33
CA GLN A 337 4.36 0.67 23.39
C GLN A 337 3.28 1.00 24.42
N GLU A 338 2.01 0.86 24.04
CA GLU A 338 0.87 1.15 24.94
C GLU A 338 0.95 2.54 25.59
N TRP A 339 1.38 3.55 24.82
CA TRP A 339 1.54 4.94 25.28
C TRP A 339 2.64 5.15 26.33
N LYS A 340 3.52 4.16 26.53
CA LYS A 340 4.71 4.27 27.38
C LYS A 340 5.97 4.13 26.55
N ASP A 341 6.92 5.02 26.81
CA ASP A 341 8.26 4.91 26.27
C ASP A 341 8.94 3.66 26.84
N THR A 342 9.47 2.84 25.94
CA THR A 342 10.22 1.65 26.32
C THR A 342 11.72 1.95 26.37
N SER A 343 12.51 1.06 26.96
CA SER A 343 13.98 1.13 26.88
C SER A 343 14.54 0.83 25.49
N ARG A 344 13.68 0.42 24.54
CA ARG A 344 14.11 0.04 23.19
C ARG A 344 14.20 1.28 22.31
N GLN A 345 15.32 1.42 21.63
CA GLN A 345 15.49 2.40 20.56
C GLN A 345 15.52 1.70 19.21
N VAL A 346 15.05 2.41 18.19
CA VAL A 346 15.17 2.02 16.78
C VAL A 346 15.89 3.11 16.03
N ALA A 347 16.78 2.71 15.12
CA ALA A 347 17.46 3.64 14.23
C ALA A 347 16.45 4.30 13.27
N VAL A 348 16.65 5.58 13.00
CA VAL A 348 15.80 6.39 12.11
C VAL A 348 16.69 7.07 11.08
N ILE A 349 16.21 7.12 9.84
CA ILE A 349 16.87 7.84 8.75
C ILE A 349 16.81 9.33 9.06
N VAL A 350 17.98 9.97 9.09
CA VAL A 350 18.11 11.43 9.14
C VAL A 350 18.46 11.88 7.73
N HIS A 351 17.66 12.80 7.18
CA HIS A 351 17.88 13.33 5.85
C HIS A 351 19.12 14.23 5.84
N ALA A 352 19.97 14.06 4.82
CA ALA A 352 21.20 14.84 4.67
C ALA A 352 20.93 16.27 4.19
N ASP A 353 19.84 16.45 3.44
CA ASP A 353 19.33 17.72 2.95
C ASP A 353 17.79 17.74 3.06
N ASP A 354 17.18 18.86 2.69
CA ASP A 354 15.72 19.01 2.60
C ASP A 354 15.33 19.60 1.22
N ASP A 355 16.08 19.26 0.18
CA ASP A 355 16.05 19.98 -1.11
C ASP A 355 15.48 19.15 -2.26
N ASN A 356 15.70 17.83 -2.25
CA ASN A 356 15.33 16.95 -3.35
C ASN A 356 14.23 15.96 -2.93
N TYR A 357 13.15 15.92 -3.71
CA TYR A 357 12.01 15.06 -3.44
C TYR A 357 11.47 14.38 -4.70
N ILE A 358 10.72 13.32 -4.47
CA ILE A 358 10.06 12.50 -5.48
C ILE A 358 8.57 12.50 -5.19
N VAL A 359 7.77 12.85 -6.20
CA VAL A 359 6.31 12.73 -6.14
C VAL A 359 5.95 11.25 -6.26
N ASN A 360 5.38 10.66 -5.22
CA ASN A 360 5.05 9.25 -5.19
C ASN A 360 3.80 8.94 -6.03
N THR A 361 4.02 8.50 -7.27
CA THR A 361 2.95 8.08 -8.18
C THR A 361 2.39 6.68 -7.88
N HIS A 362 3.01 5.93 -6.96
CA HIS A 362 2.47 4.65 -6.49
C HIS A 362 1.42 4.83 -5.38
N ALA A 363 1.23 6.05 -4.87
CA ALA A 363 0.23 6.35 -3.86
C ALA A 363 -1.18 6.03 -4.38
N LEU A 364 -2.00 5.39 -3.55
CA LEU A 364 -3.39 5.07 -3.90
C LEU A 364 -4.31 6.29 -3.77
N HIS A 365 -3.98 7.17 -2.84
CA HIS A 365 -4.75 8.37 -2.57
C HIS A 365 -4.51 9.42 -3.66
N ASN A 366 -5.57 9.99 -4.21
CA ASN A 366 -5.53 10.99 -5.29
C ASN A 366 -4.77 10.59 -6.57
N ALA A 367 -4.54 9.29 -6.82
CA ALA A 367 -3.73 8.82 -7.94
C ALA A 367 -4.17 9.39 -9.30
N THR A 368 -5.48 9.34 -9.61
CA THR A 368 -6.04 9.88 -10.86
C THR A 368 -5.97 11.39 -10.93
N LEU A 369 -6.32 12.08 -9.84
CA LEU A 369 -6.25 13.53 -9.77
C LEU A 369 -4.82 14.05 -9.99
N LEU A 370 -3.84 13.36 -9.41
CA LEU A 370 -2.44 13.68 -9.60
C LEU A 370 -1.99 13.46 -11.06
N GLN A 371 -2.45 12.38 -11.69
CA GLN A 371 -2.16 12.12 -13.11
C GLN A 371 -2.77 13.15 -14.06
N ASP A 372 -3.97 13.65 -13.75
CA ASP A 372 -4.64 14.68 -14.55
C ASP A 372 -3.97 16.05 -14.41
N LEU A 373 -3.34 16.32 -13.27
CA LEU A 373 -2.67 17.61 -13.00
C LEU A 373 -1.24 17.66 -13.54
N LEU A 374 -0.55 16.53 -13.57
CA LEU A 374 0.83 16.46 -14.02
C LEU A 374 0.92 16.31 -15.54
N PRO A 375 1.98 16.83 -16.19
CA PRO A 375 2.25 16.61 -17.60
C PRO A 375 2.29 15.11 -17.95
N CYS A 376 1.68 14.73 -19.08
CA CYS A 376 1.68 13.34 -19.56
C CYS A 376 3.09 12.75 -19.72
N SER A 377 4.11 13.58 -20.00
CA SER A 377 5.52 13.18 -20.07
C SER A 377 6.03 12.59 -18.75
N LEU A 378 5.47 12.99 -17.62
CA LEU A 378 5.88 12.55 -16.27
C LEU A 378 5.04 11.39 -15.71
N THR A 379 3.87 11.10 -16.31
CA THR A 379 2.91 10.13 -15.75
C THR A 379 2.53 8.98 -16.69
N SER A 380 2.76 9.12 -18.00
CA SER A 380 2.40 8.07 -18.97
C SER A 380 3.27 6.82 -18.77
N PRO A 381 2.71 5.61 -18.81
CA PRO A 381 3.50 4.41 -18.65
C PRO A 381 4.39 4.21 -19.89
N THR A 382 5.60 3.69 -19.68
CA THR A 382 6.53 3.36 -20.77
C THR A 382 6.73 1.85 -20.81
N PRO A 383 6.56 1.18 -21.97
CA PRO A 383 6.85 -0.25 -22.09
C PRO A 383 8.31 -0.56 -21.72
N LEU A 384 8.53 -1.60 -20.91
CA LEU A 384 9.89 -2.04 -20.55
C LEU A 384 10.69 -2.55 -21.76
N HIS A 385 10.01 -3.04 -22.78
CA HIS A 385 10.60 -3.59 -24.00
C HIS A 385 9.83 -3.09 -25.23
N GLN A 386 10.55 -2.60 -26.25
CA GLN A 386 9.94 -2.24 -27.54
C GLN A 386 9.38 -3.48 -28.25
N ASP A 387 10.15 -4.56 -28.29
CA ASP A 387 9.73 -5.85 -28.86
C ASP A 387 9.57 -6.88 -27.73
N ARG A 388 8.35 -6.92 -27.19
CA ARG A 388 7.99 -7.84 -26.10
C ARG A 388 8.05 -9.30 -26.54
N GLN A 389 7.69 -9.59 -27.78
CA GLN A 389 7.65 -10.97 -28.28
C GLN A 389 9.07 -11.55 -28.36
N LYS A 390 10.02 -10.79 -28.87
CA LYS A 390 11.45 -11.18 -28.88
C LYS A 390 11.99 -11.38 -27.47
N PHE A 391 11.62 -10.51 -26.53
CA PHE A 391 11.99 -10.67 -25.12
C PHE A 391 11.41 -11.97 -24.53
N HIS A 392 10.13 -12.27 -24.76
CA HIS A 392 9.49 -13.51 -24.28
C HIS A 392 10.15 -14.77 -24.86
N PHE A 393 10.48 -14.78 -26.15
CA PHE A 393 11.20 -15.91 -26.76
C PHE A 393 12.58 -16.11 -26.16
N TYR A 394 13.31 -15.02 -25.90
CA TYR A 394 14.61 -15.07 -25.24
C TYR A 394 14.49 -15.68 -23.83
N VAL A 395 13.60 -15.14 -22.99
CA VAL A 395 13.40 -15.61 -21.61
C VAL A 395 12.95 -17.07 -21.58
N ALA A 396 12.03 -17.47 -22.46
CA ALA A 396 11.56 -18.86 -22.55
C ALA A 396 12.67 -19.83 -22.99
N LYS A 397 13.57 -19.40 -23.91
CA LYS A 397 14.74 -20.20 -24.31
C LYS A 397 15.71 -20.36 -23.14
N ASP A 398 16.08 -19.28 -22.48
CA ASP A 398 17.00 -19.30 -21.35
C ASP A 398 16.47 -20.15 -20.19
N TYR A 399 15.17 -20.01 -19.88
CA TYR A 399 14.50 -20.82 -18.87
C TYR A 399 14.56 -22.32 -19.19
N ARG A 400 14.28 -22.74 -20.44
CA ARG A 400 14.36 -24.15 -20.84
C ARG A 400 15.77 -24.72 -20.66
N LEU A 401 16.79 -23.98 -21.09
CA LEU A 401 18.19 -24.37 -20.92
C LEU A 401 18.55 -24.53 -19.44
N THR A 402 18.10 -23.59 -18.60
CA THR A 402 18.31 -23.63 -17.15
C THR A 402 17.58 -24.82 -16.50
N GLN A 403 16.35 -25.12 -16.93
CA GLN A 403 15.60 -26.28 -16.44
C GLN A 403 16.22 -27.61 -16.86
N GLU A 404 16.72 -27.72 -18.09
CA GLU A 404 17.46 -28.90 -18.56
C GLU A 404 18.71 -29.15 -17.73
N LYS A 405 19.51 -28.11 -17.45
CA LYS A 405 20.67 -28.19 -16.55
C LYS A 405 20.27 -28.64 -15.15
N LYS A 406 19.21 -28.06 -14.58
CA LYS A 406 18.67 -28.46 -13.25
C LYS A 406 18.20 -29.91 -13.23
N ARG A 407 17.51 -30.36 -14.28
CA ARG A 407 17.05 -31.76 -14.43
C ARG A 407 18.23 -32.73 -14.52
N LYS A 408 19.25 -32.43 -15.33
CA LYS A 408 20.48 -33.24 -15.41
C LYS A 408 21.17 -33.36 -14.05
N ALA A 409 21.43 -32.24 -13.38
CA ALA A 409 22.05 -32.23 -12.05
C ALA A 409 21.20 -32.99 -10.99
N THR A 410 19.87 -32.93 -11.09
CA THR A 410 18.96 -33.67 -10.19
C THR A 410 19.05 -35.17 -10.45
N THR A 411 19.09 -35.59 -11.71
CA THR A 411 19.25 -37.00 -12.11
C THR A 411 20.61 -37.54 -11.65
N GLU A 412 21.69 -36.79 -11.83
CA GLU A 412 23.03 -37.15 -11.36
C GLU A 412 23.09 -37.30 -9.84
N LYS A 413 22.53 -36.33 -9.09
CA LYS A 413 22.41 -36.41 -7.62
C LYS A 413 21.59 -37.62 -7.18
N ARG A 414 20.50 -37.93 -7.89
CA ARG A 414 19.66 -39.09 -7.61
C ARG A 414 20.42 -40.40 -7.87
N GLN A 415 21.16 -40.49 -8.98
CA GLN A 415 22.00 -41.64 -9.28
C GLN A 415 23.09 -41.82 -8.23
N ALA A 416 23.81 -40.75 -7.86
CA ALA A 416 24.83 -40.77 -6.81
C ALA A 416 24.27 -41.22 -5.45
N THR A 417 23.05 -40.77 -5.10
CA THR A 417 22.36 -41.20 -3.87
C THR A 417 21.98 -42.68 -3.93
N LEU A 418 21.52 -43.17 -5.08
CA LEU A 418 21.18 -44.58 -5.27
C LEU A 418 22.42 -45.49 -5.20
N THR A 419 23.55 -45.10 -5.81
CA THR A 419 24.80 -45.85 -5.70
C THR A 419 25.34 -45.82 -4.27
N ALA A 420 25.32 -44.68 -3.58
CA ALA A 420 25.73 -44.58 -2.18
C ALA A 420 24.86 -45.48 -1.27
N ASN A 421 23.54 -45.48 -1.47
CA ASN A 421 22.63 -46.34 -0.71
C ASN A 421 22.86 -47.83 -1.00
N ARG A 422 23.18 -48.19 -2.25
CA ARG A 422 23.52 -49.56 -2.63
C ARG A 422 24.83 -50.01 -1.95
N GLN A 423 25.88 -49.20 -2.01
CA GLN A 423 27.15 -49.46 -1.34
C GLN A 423 26.99 -49.56 0.19
N ALA A 424 26.20 -48.69 0.80
CA ALA A 424 25.90 -48.75 2.24
C ALA A 424 25.14 -50.03 2.61
N LYS A 425 24.25 -50.51 1.74
CA LYS A 425 23.51 -51.77 1.94
C LYS A 425 24.43 -53.00 1.79
N GLU A 426 25.32 -52.99 0.80
CA GLU A 426 26.32 -54.03 0.60
C GLU A 426 27.31 -54.09 1.78
N ALA A 427 27.82 -52.94 2.25
CA ALA A 427 28.68 -52.86 3.44
C ALA A 427 28.00 -53.34 4.73
N ARG A 428 26.71 -53.03 4.91
CA ARG A 428 25.91 -53.58 6.03
C ARG A 428 25.71 -55.09 5.91
N GLY A 429 25.53 -55.60 4.69
CA GLY A 429 25.44 -57.04 4.43
C GLY A 429 26.73 -57.78 4.78
N ILE A 430 27.88 -57.21 4.43
CA ILE A 430 29.21 -57.76 4.77
C ILE A 430 29.44 -57.73 6.29
N GLN A 431 29.12 -56.64 6.98
CA GLN A 431 29.19 -56.58 8.46
C GLN A 431 28.26 -57.59 9.15
N MET A 432 27.08 -57.85 8.60
CA MET A 432 26.17 -58.90 9.11
C MET A 432 26.71 -60.32 8.86
N GLN A 433 27.42 -60.56 7.76
CA GLN A 433 28.07 -61.86 7.50
C GLN A 433 29.31 -62.08 8.37
N ASP A 434 30.13 -61.06 8.62
CA ASP A 434 31.30 -61.12 9.50
C ASP A 434 30.91 -61.30 10.98
N SER A 435 29.79 -60.71 11.41
CA SER A 435 29.26 -60.92 12.77
C SER A 435 28.67 -62.33 12.96
N ASN A 436 28.01 -62.90 11.94
CA ASN A 436 27.51 -64.28 12.00
C ASN A 436 28.65 -65.31 12.00
N THR A 437 29.69 -65.13 11.18
CA THR A 437 30.85 -66.04 11.14
C THR A 437 31.70 -65.96 12.41
N ASN A 438 31.83 -64.78 13.03
CA ASN A 438 32.45 -64.66 14.36
C ASN A 438 31.59 -65.26 15.48
N GLY A 439 30.25 -65.15 15.39
CA GLY A 439 29.32 -65.83 16.31
C GLY A 439 29.39 -67.35 16.24
N GLU A 440 29.52 -67.93 15.04
CA GLU A 440 29.70 -69.37 14.85
C GLU A 440 31.09 -69.88 15.30
N ARG A 441 32.16 -69.10 15.07
CA ARG A 441 33.50 -69.42 15.59
C ARG A 441 33.55 -69.36 17.12
N ALA A 442 32.88 -68.41 17.74
CA ALA A 442 32.75 -68.33 19.21
C ALA A 442 31.94 -69.51 19.80
N ARG A 443 30.88 -69.95 19.11
CA ARG A 443 30.10 -71.14 19.49
C ARG A 443 30.89 -72.45 19.33
N LYS A 444 31.72 -72.58 18.29
CA LYS A 444 32.62 -73.75 18.12
C LYS A 444 33.75 -73.78 19.15
N ARG A 445 34.34 -72.63 19.51
CA ARG A 445 35.34 -72.54 20.59
C ARG A 445 34.78 -72.85 21.97
N ARG A 446 33.52 -72.51 22.26
CA ARG A 446 32.87 -72.89 23.54
C ARG A 446 32.56 -74.38 23.65
N ARG A 447 32.39 -75.10 22.53
CA ARG A 447 32.16 -76.55 22.51
C ARG A 447 33.45 -77.39 22.62
N SER A 448 34.61 -76.81 22.34
CA SER A 448 35.90 -77.52 22.42
C SER A 448 36.62 -77.39 23.77
N VAL A 449 36.06 -76.65 24.73
CA VAL A 449 36.67 -76.39 26.05
C VAL A 449 35.95 -77.16 27.18
N SER A 450 34.92 -77.97 26.89
CA SER A 450 34.18 -78.73 27.91
C SER A 450 34.51 -80.23 27.96
N THR A 451 35.62 -80.67 27.38
CA THR A 451 36.04 -82.09 27.39
C THR A 451 37.55 -82.19 27.57
N THR A 452 38.03 -81.81 28.75
CA THR A 452 39.28 -82.31 29.34
C THR A 452 39.29 -81.91 30.81
N ASP A 453 39.70 -82.87 31.63
CA ASP A 453 40.03 -82.80 33.06
C ASP A 453 38.87 -82.94 34.06
N LEU A 454 38.70 -84.17 34.55
CA LEU A 454 38.51 -84.51 35.97
C LEU A 454 38.82 -86.01 36.17
N THR A 455 40.08 -86.32 36.52
CA THR A 455 40.53 -87.56 37.18
C THR A 455 41.54 -87.18 38.27
N GLU A 456 41.23 -87.54 39.52
CA GLU A 456 42.09 -87.76 40.71
C GLU A 456 42.94 -86.55 41.18
N GLU A 457 42.93 -86.07 42.43
CA GLU A 457 42.57 -86.57 43.79
C GLU A 457 41.67 -85.60 44.56
#